data_AF-A0A0F9QPH0-F1
#
_entry.id   AF-A0A0F9QPH0-F1
#
_cell.length_a   1.000
_cell.length_b   1.000
_cell.length_c   1.000
_cell.angle_alpha   90.00
_cell.angle_beta   90.00
_cell.angle_gamma   90.00
#
_symmetry.space_group_name_H-M   'P 1'
#
loop_
_entity.id
_entity.type
_entity.pdbx_description
1 polymer ?
#
loop_
_entity_poly.entity_id
_entity_poly.type
_entity_poly.pdbx_seq_one_letter_code
_entity_poly.pdbx_strand_id
1 'polypeptide(L)'
;MGEIAYFVLGDFPCSIWKTDMGHLCGYLGVPPSHPWYRQDQSWLGDLGGIDVHGGITLACHEKSSRQMSPEYRAAIMSDERPPPEFKWVDVPNKDDKSWPHDTGQDVWWIGFDCAHLYDLVPSHPRPGDIYRDERYVRNELEGLARQAADAMQAAIMAKP
;
A
#
# COMPACT_ATOMS: atom_id res chain seq x y z
N MET A 1 0.63 -15.79 4.71
CA MET A 1 0.22 -14.93 3.59
C MET A 1 1.01 -15.29 2.34
N GLY A 2 0.53 -14.98 1.14
CA GLY A 2 1.29 -15.22 -0.10
C GLY A 2 0.76 -14.45 -1.30
N GLU A 3 1.65 -14.16 -2.25
CA GLU A 3 1.28 -13.60 -3.56
C GLU A 3 0.49 -14.63 -4.36
N ILE A 4 -0.66 -14.22 -4.90
CA ILE A 4 -1.52 -15.05 -5.75
C ILE A 4 -1.53 -14.60 -7.20
N ALA A 5 -1.17 -13.35 -7.48
CA ALA A 5 -1.04 -12.83 -8.82
C ALA A 5 -0.04 -11.67 -8.87
N TYR A 6 0.74 -11.63 -9.96
CA TYR A 6 1.56 -10.49 -10.35
C TYR A 6 1.30 -10.18 -11.83
N PHE A 7 1.13 -8.91 -12.16
CA PHE A 7 0.87 -8.43 -13.52
C PHE A 7 1.20 -6.94 -13.64
N VAL A 8 1.11 -6.39 -14.84
CA VAL A 8 1.41 -4.96 -15.10
C VAL A 8 0.17 -4.32 -15.73
N LEU A 9 -0.21 -3.15 -15.23
CA LEU A 9 -1.28 -2.31 -15.77
C LEU A 9 -0.67 -1.01 -16.31
N GLY A 10 -0.62 -0.87 -17.63
CA GLY A 10 0.14 0.23 -18.26
C GLY A 10 1.62 0.09 -17.94
N ASP A 11 2.17 1.04 -17.19
CA ASP A 11 3.56 1.05 -16.71
C ASP A 11 3.70 0.65 -15.23
N PHE A 12 2.60 0.27 -14.58
CA PHE A 12 2.56 0.05 -13.14
C PHE A 12 2.55 -1.45 -12.80
N PRO A 13 3.58 -1.97 -12.10
CA PRO A 13 3.54 -3.34 -11.59
C PRO A 13 2.47 -3.46 -10.51
N CYS A 14 1.76 -4.59 -10.53
CA CYS A 14 0.67 -4.88 -9.61
C CYS A 14 0.84 -6.27 -8.99
N SER A 15 0.54 -6.37 -7.71
CA SER A 15 0.59 -7.62 -6.96
C SER A 15 -0.69 -7.81 -6.14
N ILE A 16 -1.21 -9.03 -6.09
CA ILE A 16 -2.34 -9.41 -5.25
C ILE A 16 -1.86 -10.45 -4.26
N TRP A 17 -2.10 -10.20 -2.98
CA TRP A 17 -1.77 -11.14 -1.90
C TRP A 17 -3.00 -11.64 -1.20
N LYS A 18 -2.93 -12.89 -0.72
CA LYS A 18 -3.88 -13.45 0.24
C LYS A 18 -3.24 -13.50 1.61
N THR A 19 -3.91 -12.91 2.61
CA THR A 19 -3.43 -12.90 3.99
C THR A 19 -3.71 -14.22 4.71
N ASP A 20 -3.11 -14.43 5.89
CA ASP A 20 -3.43 -15.60 6.73
C ASP A 20 -4.86 -15.57 7.28
N MET A 21 -5.48 -14.38 7.31
CA MET A 21 -6.90 -14.23 7.63
C MET A 21 -7.82 -14.52 6.44
N GLY A 22 -7.24 -14.74 5.26
CA GLY A 22 -7.92 -15.22 4.05
C GLY A 22 -8.48 -14.13 3.14
N HIS A 23 -8.49 -12.86 3.55
CA HIS A 23 -8.86 -11.75 2.67
C HIS A 23 -7.72 -11.40 1.70
N LEU A 24 -8.05 -10.66 0.65
CA LEU A 24 -7.09 -10.23 -0.36
C LEU A 24 -6.61 -8.80 -0.11
N CYS A 25 -5.41 -8.49 -0.58
CA CYS A 25 -4.85 -7.15 -0.66
C CYS A 25 -4.36 -6.89 -2.08
N GLY A 26 -4.48 -5.65 -2.53
CA GLY A 26 -3.96 -5.20 -3.82
C GLY A 26 -2.86 -4.17 -3.65
N TYR A 27 -1.81 -4.29 -4.45
CA TYR A 27 -0.67 -3.37 -4.46
C TYR A 27 -0.34 -2.91 -5.87
N LEU A 28 -0.06 -1.62 -6.02
CA LEU A 28 0.41 -0.98 -7.25
C LEU A 28 1.73 -0.27 -6.98
N GLY A 29 2.74 -0.55 -7.80
CA GLY A 29 4.05 0.05 -7.72
C GLY A 29 4.20 1.27 -8.61
N VAL A 30 4.88 2.30 -8.13
CA VAL A 30 5.24 3.49 -8.91
C VAL A 30 6.76 3.73 -8.91
N PRO A 31 7.33 4.22 -10.03
CA PRO A 31 8.76 4.48 -10.13
C PRO A 31 9.16 5.82 -9.46
N PRO A 32 10.47 6.11 -9.29
CA PRO A 32 10.96 7.32 -8.64
C PRO A 32 10.57 8.64 -9.32
N SER A 33 10.24 8.59 -10.61
CA SER A 33 9.75 9.73 -11.38
C SER A 33 8.28 10.08 -11.10
N HIS A 34 7.53 9.20 -10.42
CA HIS A 34 6.10 9.36 -10.19
C HIS A 34 5.80 10.31 -9.02
N PRO A 35 4.77 11.18 -9.11
CA PRO A 35 4.43 12.11 -8.03
C PRO A 35 4.08 11.44 -6.69
N TRP A 36 3.56 10.21 -6.73
CA TRP A 36 3.22 9.43 -5.53
C TRP A 36 4.42 8.72 -4.88
N TYR A 37 5.60 8.74 -5.52
CA TYR A 37 6.78 8.07 -4.98
C TYR A 37 7.20 8.70 -3.64
N ARG A 38 7.48 7.85 -2.64
CA ARG A 38 7.84 8.23 -1.26
C ARG A 38 6.78 9.06 -0.50
N GLN A 39 5.57 9.18 -1.04
CA GLN A 39 4.48 9.81 -0.31
C GLN A 39 3.92 8.87 0.75
N ASP A 40 3.40 9.47 1.82
CA ASP A 40 2.76 8.73 2.91
C ASP A 40 1.35 8.27 2.55
N GLN A 41 0.94 7.14 3.11
CA GLN A 41 -0.42 6.61 2.90
C GLN A 41 -1.50 7.60 3.33
N SER A 42 -1.29 8.36 4.42
CA SER A 42 -2.25 9.40 4.86
C SER A 42 -2.33 10.53 3.86
N TRP A 43 -1.19 10.95 3.30
CA TRP A 43 -1.17 11.97 2.26
C TRP A 43 -1.84 11.45 0.99
N LEU A 44 -1.51 10.24 0.55
CA LEU A 44 -2.06 9.62 -0.66
C LEU A 44 -3.58 9.43 -0.58
N GLY A 45 -4.09 9.01 0.59
CA GLY A 45 -5.52 8.89 0.86
C GLY A 45 -6.20 10.25 1.00
N ASP A 46 -5.90 10.98 2.08
CA ASP A 46 -6.70 12.15 2.50
C ASP A 46 -6.49 13.39 1.63
N LEU A 47 -5.28 13.57 1.08
CA LEU A 47 -4.88 14.79 0.35
C LEU A 47 -4.61 14.52 -1.14
N GLY A 48 -4.17 13.33 -1.48
CA GLY A 48 -3.87 12.87 -2.83
C GLY A 48 -5.12 12.53 -3.64
N GLY A 49 -6.27 12.43 -2.98
CA GLY A 49 -7.56 12.18 -3.62
C GLY A 49 -7.65 10.82 -4.29
N ILE A 50 -6.86 9.84 -3.84
CA ILE A 50 -6.88 8.48 -4.38
C ILE A 50 -8.13 7.76 -3.88
N ASP A 51 -8.95 7.32 -4.83
CA ASP A 51 -10.15 6.53 -4.58
C ASP A 51 -9.88 5.05 -4.88
N VAL A 52 -9.88 4.23 -3.84
CA VAL A 52 -9.75 2.78 -3.92
C VAL A 52 -10.49 2.16 -2.73
N HIS A 53 -10.82 0.88 -2.82
CA HIS A 53 -11.50 0.11 -1.79
C HIS A 53 -10.94 0.35 -0.39
N GLY A 54 -11.71 1.03 0.45
CA GLY A 54 -11.33 1.34 1.84
C GLY A 54 -10.22 2.37 2.00
N GLY A 55 -9.70 2.92 0.89
CA GLY A 55 -8.58 3.84 0.86
C GLY A 55 -7.21 3.15 0.87
N ILE A 56 -6.15 3.97 0.85
CA ILE A 56 -4.78 3.49 0.91
C ILE A 56 -4.45 3.05 2.34
N THR A 57 -4.13 1.77 2.50
CA THR A 57 -3.74 1.19 3.80
C THR A 57 -2.24 0.88 3.89
N LEU A 58 -1.50 1.08 2.80
CA LEU A 58 -0.06 0.87 2.73
C LEU A 58 0.62 1.83 1.74
N ALA A 59 1.76 2.40 2.15
CA ALA A 59 2.76 3.00 1.26
C ALA A 59 4.19 2.67 1.74
N CYS A 60 4.98 1.93 0.95
CA CYS A 60 6.33 1.55 1.33
C CYS A 60 7.27 1.33 0.12
N HIS A 61 8.57 1.20 0.40
CA HIS A 61 9.54 0.81 -0.60
C HIS A 61 9.55 -0.71 -0.77
N GLU A 62 9.88 -1.20 -1.96
CA GLU A 62 10.04 -2.63 -2.22
C GLU A 62 10.97 -3.34 -1.20
N LYS A 63 12.03 -2.65 -0.78
CA LYS A 63 13.09 -3.21 0.09
C LYS A 63 13.02 -2.71 1.52
N SER A 64 12.10 -1.82 1.87
CA SER A 64 11.97 -1.31 3.23
C SER A 64 10.54 -0.99 3.62
N SER A 65 10.20 -1.35 4.85
CA SER A 65 8.94 -1.02 5.48
C SER A 65 9.07 0.30 6.26
N ARG A 66 8.04 1.15 6.19
CA ARG A 66 7.95 2.32 7.08
C ARG A 66 7.60 1.87 8.49
N GLN A 67 8.47 2.19 9.44
CA GLN A 67 8.23 1.93 10.85
C GLN A 67 8.35 3.22 11.65
N MET A 68 7.69 3.25 12.82
CA MET A 68 7.92 4.30 13.81
C MET A 68 9.39 4.24 14.25
N SER A 69 10.01 5.40 14.51
CA SER A 69 11.41 5.45 14.94
C SER A 69 11.64 4.58 16.19
N PRO A 70 12.84 3.98 16.37
CA PRO A 70 13.15 3.17 17.53
C PRO A 70 12.89 3.89 18.85
N GLU A 71 13.19 5.18 18.91
CA GLU A 71 12.98 6.05 20.07
C GLU A 71 11.48 6.21 20.38
N TYR A 72 10.68 6.48 19.35
CA TYR A 72 9.23 6.60 19.51
C TYR A 72 8.60 5.27 19.92
N ARG A 73 8.99 4.16 19.28
CA ARG A 73 8.54 2.81 19.66
C ARG A 73 8.86 2.48 21.11
N ALA A 74 10.08 2.81 21.57
CA ALA A 74 10.49 2.59 22.95
C ALA A 74 9.65 3.42 23.93
N ALA A 75 9.41 4.70 23.64
CA ALA A 75 8.61 5.59 24.48
C ALA A 75 7.16 5.13 24.66
N ILE A 76 6.53 4.61 23.60
CA ILE A 76 5.17 4.04 23.68
C ILE A 76 5.14 2.78 24.53
N MET A 77 6.22 2.00 24.57
CA MET A 77 6.33 0.78 25.40
C MET A 77 6.68 1.07 26.87
N SER A 78 7.33 2.20 27.16
CA SER A 78 7.77 2.58 28.52
C SER A 78 6.80 3.51 29.27
N ASP A 79 5.72 3.96 28.62
CA ASP A 79 4.78 4.99 29.10
C ASP A 79 5.48 6.31 29.49
N GLU A 80 6.61 6.61 28.84
CA GLU A 80 7.36 7.85 28.99
C GLU A 80 6.58 9.03 28.38
N ARG A 81 6.46 10.14 29.13
CA ARG A 81 5.63 11.31 28.77
C ARG A 81 6.39 12.63 28.90
N PRO A 82 6.25 13.56 27.93
CA PRO A 82 5.61 13.37 26.63
C PRO A 82 6.46 12.46 25.72
N PRO A 83 5.85 11.74 24.76
CA PRO A 83 6.63 10.97 23.79
C PRO A 83 7.52 11.92 22.97
N PRO A 84 8.65 11.42 22.44
CA PRO A 84 9.46 12.18 21.50
C PRO A 84 8.67 12.50 20.23
N GLU A 85 9.22 13.37 19.39
CA GLU A 85 8.65 13.69 18.08
C GLU A 85 8.42 12.41 17.25
N PHE A 86 7.21 12.23 16.73
CA PHE A 86 6.88 11.10 15.88
C PHE A 86 7.61 11.20 14.53
N LYS A 87 8.39 10.16 14.20
CA LYS A 87 9.12 10.07 12.94
C LYS A 87 8.94 8.70 12.31
N TRP A 88 8.62 8.70 11.02
CA TRP A 88 8.73 7.52 10.17
C TRP A 88 10.18 7.29 9.76
N VAL A 89 10.62 6.04 9.83
CA VAL A 89 11.93 5.60 9.32
C VAL A 89 11.75 4.41 8.38
N ASP A 90 12.52 4.41 7.29
CA ASP A 90 12.59 3.28 6.36
C ASP A 90 13.49 2.21 6.98
N VAL A 91 12.91 1.06 7.33
CA VAL A 91 13.65 -0.08 7.90
C VAL A 91 13.72 -1.17 6.83
N PRO A 92 14.93 -1.66 6.48
CA PRO A 92 15.07 -2.76 5.53
C PRO A 92 14.16 -3.92 5.89
N ASN A 93 13.55 -4.51 4.87
CA ASN A 93 12.74 -5.70 5.05
C ASN A 93 13.63 -6.85 5.57
N LYS A 94 13.02 -7.78 6.31
CA LYS A 94 13.75 -8.91 6.89
C LYS A 94 14.48 -9.69 5.80
N ASP A 95 15.75 -10.01 6.06
CA ASP A 95 16.64 -10.73 5.14
C ASP A 95 16.82 -10.00 3.78
N ASP A 96 16.67 -8.67 3.76
CA ASP A 96 16.72 -7.80 2.57
C ASP A 96 15.73 -8.21 1.46
N LYS A 97 14.64 -8.87 1.83
CA LYS A 97 13.65 -9.38 0.87
C LYS A 97 12.79 -8.26 0.28
N SER A 98 12.60 -8.31 -1.02
CA SER A 98 11.61 -7.49 -1.71
C SER A 98 10.18 -7.90 -1.32
N TRP A 99 9.31 -6.93 -1.15
CA TRP A 99 7.88 -7.11 -0.90
C TRP A 99 7.09 -5.91 -1.46
N PRO A 100 5.88 -6.10 -2.01
CA PRO A 100 5.12 -7.34 -2.22
C PRO A 100 5.63 -8.19 -3.39
N HIS A 101 6.53 -7.68 -4.22
CA HIS A 101 7.15 -8.43 -5.31
C HIS A 101 8.59 -7.97 -5.50
N ASP A 102 9.48 -8.82 -6.02
CA ASP A 102 10.82 -8.41 -6.45
C ASP A 102 10.79 -7.97 -7.90
N THR A 103 10.65 -6.66 -8.14
CA THR A 103 10.64 -6.10 -9.51
C THR A 103 12.06 -5.97 -10.08
N GLY A 104 13.09 -6.09 -9.24
CA GLY A 104 14.47 -5.74 -9.60
C GLY A 104 14.68 -4.25 -9.85
N GLN A 105 13.72 -3.39 -9.47
CA GLN A 105 13.73 -1.94 -9.70
C GLN A 105 13.58 -1.15 -8.40
N ASP A 106 13.65 0.17 -8.50
CA ASP A 106 13.33 1.07 -7.39
C ASP A 106 11.82 1.40 -7.44
N VAL A 107 11.02 0.63 -6.70
CA VAL A 107 9.56 0.74 -6.71
C VAL A 107 9.02 1.16 -5.34
N TRP A 108 8.11 2.13 -5.36
CA TRP A 108 7.28 2.50 -4.21
C TRP A 108 5.91 1.86 -4.37
N TRP A 109 5.57 0.95 -3.46
CA TRP A 109 4.33 0.19 -3.46
C TRP A 109 3.27 0.88 -2.64
N ILE A 110 2.09 1.03 -3.24
CA ILE A 110 0.90 1.63 -2.65
C ILE A 110 -0.20 0.57 -2.68
N GLY A 111 -0.93 0.39 -1.59
CA GLY A 111 -1.92 -0.68 -1.54
C GLY A 111 -3.08 -0.48 -0.60
N PHE A 112 -4.03 -1.40 -0.71
CA PHE A 112 -5.27 -1.49 0.04
C PHE A 112 -5.52 -2.95 0.46
N ASP A 113 -6.31 -3.15 1.50
CA ASP A 113 -6.75 -4.47 1.97
C ASP A 113 -8.27 -4.63 1.89
N CYS A 114 -8.72 -5.87 1.75
CA CYS A 114 -10.14 -6.21 1.77
C CYS A 114 -10.59 -6.73 3.14
N ALA A 115 -10.26 -6.00 4.21
CA ALA A 115 -10.74 -6.26 5.57
C ALA A 115 -11.47 -5.06 6.17
N HIS A 116 -12.25 -4.35 5.35
CA HIS A 116 -13.05 -3.20 5.76
C HIS A 116 -14.45 -3.59 6.24
N LEU A 117 -15.21 -2.61 6.73
CA LEU A 117 -16.60 -2.82 7.13
C LEU A 117 -17.40 -3.43 5.97
N TYR A 118 -18.09 -4.55 6.23
CA TYR A 118 -18.85 -5.36 5.27
C TYR A 118 -18.03 -6.25 4.33
N ASP A 119 -16.70 -6.29 4.46
CA ASP A 119 -15.90 -7.29 3.76
C ASP A 119 -15.88 -8.61 4.53
N LEU A 120 -16.03 -9.71 3.80
CA LEU A 120 -15.91 -11.04 4.37
C LEU A 120 -14.43 -11.36 4.58
N VAL A 121 -14.03 -11.45 5.84
CA VAL A 121 -12.73 -11.99 6.24
C VAL A 121 -12.92 -13.47 6.58
N PRO A 122 -12.37 -14.43 5.80
CA PRO A 122 -12.64 -15.85 5.98
C PRO A 122 -12.36 -16.41 7.38
N SER A 123 -11.40 -15.85 8.12
CA SER A 123 -11.15 -16.26 9.51
C SER A 123 -12.16 -15.71 10.53
N HIS A 124 -12.93 -14.68 10.18
CA HIS A 124 -13.92 -14.01 11.05
C HIS A 124 -15.21 -13.66 10.28
N PRO A 125 -15.89 -14.64 9.65
CA PRO A 125 -17.03 -14.36 8.79
C PRO A 125 -18.20 -13.81 9.60
N ARG A 126 -18.85 -12.73 9.14
CA ARG A 126 -20.12 -12.25 9.70
C ARG A 126 -21.25 -12.42 8.70
N PRO A 127 -22.49 -12.68 9.16
CA PRO A 127 -23.64 -12.75 8.26
C PRO A 127 -23.80 -11.45 7.45
N GLY A 128 -23.86 -11.58 6.12
CA GLY A 128 -24.06 -10.46 5.21
C GLY A 128 -22.78 -9.86 4.62
N ASP A 129 -21.61 -10.23 5.11
CA ASP A 129 -20.33 -9.77 4.55
C ASP A 129 -20.10 -10.32 3.13
N ILE A 130 -19.40 -9.55 2.30
CA ILE A 130 -19.09 -9.91 0.90
C ILE A 130 -17.60 -10.16 0.74
N TYR A 131 -17.24 -11.33 0.19
CA TYR A 131 -15.84 -11.61 -0.13
C TYR A 131 -15.41 -10.82 -1.36
N ARG A 132 -14.39 -9.97 -1.20
CA ARG A 132 -13.74 -9.28 -2.32
C ARG A 132 -12.80 -10.27 -3.01
N ASP A 133 -13.31 -10.86 -4.08
CA ASP A 133 -12.58 -11.84 -4.87
C ASP A 133 -11.47 -11.20 -5.71
N GLU A 134 -10.66 -12.04 -6.38
CA GLU A 134 -9.56 -11.57 -7.21
C GLU A 134 -10.03 -10.61 -8.32
N ARG A 135 -11.22 -10.84 -8.89
CA ARG A 135 -11.78 -9.96 -9.92
C ARG A 135 -12.08 -8.57 -9.34
N TYR A 136 -12.63 -8.49 -8.14
CA TYR A 136 -12.83 -7.21 -7.45
C TYR A 136 -11.49 -6.48 -7.26
N VAL A 137 -10.49 -7.16 -6.71
CA VAL A 137 -9.16 -6.55 -6.47
C VAL A 137 -8.50 -6.09 -7.77
N ARG A 138 -8.64 -6.84 -8.86
CA ARG A 138 -8.15 -6.43 -10.19
C ARG A 138 -8.83 -5.15 -10.67
N ASN A 139 -10.15 -5.05 -10.54
CA ASN A 139 -10.89 -3.85 -10.96
C ASN A 139 -10.47 -2.61 -10.15
N GLU A 140 -10.23 -2.77 -8.84
CA GLU A 140 -9.70 -1.71 -7.98
C GLU A 140 -8.29 -1.29 -8.42
N LEU A 141 -7.40 -2.26 -8.72
CA LEU A 141 -6.07 -1.98 -9.25
C LEU A 141 -6.10 -1.29 -10.62
N GLU A 142 -7.05 -1.63 -11.48
CA GLU A 142 -7.27 -0.92 -12.75
C GLU A 142 -7.71 0.53 -12.52
N GLY A 143 -8.58 0.79 -11.54
CA GLY A 143 -8.96 2.13 -11.11
C GLY A 143 -7.78 2.92 -10.57
N LEU A 144 -6.98 2.30 -9.71
CA LEU A 144 -5.79 2.89 -9.12
C LEU A 144 -4.72 3.21 -10.18
N ALA A 145 -4.52 2.31 -11.15
CA ALA A 145 -3.58 2.51 -12.26
C ALA A 145 -3.98 3.69 -13.17
N ARG A 146 -5.28 3.88 -13.42
CA ARG A 146 -5.78 5.06 -14.16
C ARG A 146 -5.47 6.35 -13.40
N GLN A 147 -5.75 6.37 -12.10
CA GLN A 147 -5.43 7.54 -11.26
C GLN A 147 -3.92 7.83 -11.21
N ALA A 148 -3.08 6.79 -11.16
CA ALA A 148 -1.63 6.94 -11.22
C ALA A 148 -1.18 7.56 -12.55
N ALA A 149 -1.71 7.06 -13.67
CA ALA A 149 -1.44 7.63 -14.99
C ALA A 149 -1.85 9.10 -15.08
N ASP A 150 -3.04 9.44 -14.60
CA ASP A 150 -3.55 10.83 -14.59
C ASP A 150 -2.66 11.75 -13.74
N ALA A 151 -2.22 11.28 -12.57
CA ALA A 151 -1.29 12.02 -11.72
C ALA A 151 0.05 12.28 -12.43
N MET A 152 0.58 11.28 -13.14
CA MET A 152 1.79 11.44 -13.96
C MET A 152 1.60 12.48 -15.07
N GLN A 153 0.48 12.43 -15.79
CA GLN A 153 0.18 13.40 -16.85
C GLN A 153 0.03 14.82 -16.31
N ALA A 154 -0.67 14.99 -15.20
CA ALA A 154 -0.80 16.27 -14.53
C ALA A 154 0.57 16.84 -14.12
N ALA A 155 1.45 15.99 -13.58
CA ALA A 155 2.81 16.39 -13.20
C ALA A 155 3.69 16.76 -14.41
N ILE A 156 3.47 16.14 -15.57
CA ILE A 156 4.16 16.52 -16.83
C ILE A 156 3.64 17.87 -17.32
N MET A 157 2.33 18.08 -17.36
CA MET A 157 1.71 19.32 -17.84
C MET A 157 1.97 20.53 -16.94
N ALA A 158 2.23 20.29 -15.64
CA ALA A 158 2.58 21.33 -14.68
C ALA A 158 4.05 21.80 -14.76
N LYS A 159 4.90 21.14 -15.57
CA LYS A 159 6.28 21.58 -15.78
C LYS A 159 6.29 22.75 -16.79
N PRO A 160 6.90 23.90 -16.45
CA PRO A 160 6.94 25.08 -17.32
C PRO A 160 7.78 24.88 -18.59
#